data_AF-A0A820S8W2-F1
#
_entry.id   AF-A0A820S8W2-F1
#
_cell.length_a   1.000
_cell.length_b   1.000
_cell.length_c   1.000
_cell.angle_alpha   90.00
_cell.angle_beta   90.00
_cell.angle_gamma   90.00
#
_symmetry.space_group_name_H-M   'P 1'
#
loop_
_entity.id
_entity.type
_entity.pdbx_description
1 polymer ?
#
loop_
_entity_poly.entity_id
_entity_poly.type
_entity_poly.pdbx_seq_one_letter_code
_entity_poly.pdbx_strand_id
1 'polypeptide(L)'
;ITTDLHHGCTSHHTGTSAAAPLAAAIYALALEANPSLTWRDIMYLTVLSSRAYAIPSNTQIVQNAAGFNVSSRYGFGLMDAGLMTW
;
A
#
# COMPACT_ATOMS: atom_id res chain seq x y z
N ILE A 1 -13.73 2.74 -11.04
CA ILE A 1 -14.56 3.95 -11.16
C ILE A 1 -14.43 4.73 -9.86
N THR A 2 -14.25 6.05 -9.92
CA THR A 2 -14.25 6.95 -8.76
C THR A 2 -15.08 8.19 -9.08
N THR A 3 -15.38 9.02 -8.09
CA THR A 3 -16.09 10.30 -8.28
C THR A 3 -15.27 11.28 -9.11
N ASP A 4 -15.95 12.10 -9.91
CA ASP A 4 -15.36 13.17 -10.72
C ASP A 4 -16.15 14.49 -10.54
N LEU A 5 -15.62 15.58 -11.09
CA LEU A 5 -16.27 16.89 -11.10
C LEU A 5 -17.66 16.83 -11.76
N HIS A 6 -18.46 17.87 -11.50
CA HIS A 6 -19.81 18.03 -12.10
C HIS A 6 -20.76 16.86 -11.82
N HIS A 7 -20.65 16.27 -10.63
CA HIS A 7 -21.45 15.11 -10.20
C HIS A 7 -21.23 13.89 -11.11
N GLY A 8 -20.06 13.80 -11.73
CA GLY A 8 -19.67 12.73 -12.62
C GLY A 8 -18.96 11.59 -11.91
N CYS A 9 -18.66 10.56 -12.69
CA CYS A 9 -17.83 9.42 -12.31
C CYS A 9 -16.82 9.17 -13.42
N THR A 10 -15.60 8.76 -13.06
CA THR A 10 -14.54 8.45 -14.02
C THR A 10 -14.02 7.03 -13.84
N SER A 11 -13.85 6.33 -14.96
CA SER A 11 -13.08 5.08 -15.08
C SER A 11 -11.63 5.33 -15.48
N HIS A 12 -11.23 6.59 -15.69
CA HIS A 12 -9.95 6.99 -16.27
C HIS A 12 -9.01 7.71 -15.28
N HIS A 13 -9.29 7.62 -13.97
CA HIS A 13 -8.34 8.07 -12.96
C HIS A 13 -7.10 7.16 -12.98
N THR A 14 -5.92 7.73 -13.25
CA THR A 14 -4.69 6.98 -13.56
C THR A 14 -3.47 7.56 -12.86
N GLY A 15 -2.34 6.87 -12.97
CA GLY A 15 -1.06 7.30 -12.42
C GLY A 15 -0.87 6.93 -10.95
N THR A 16 0.30 7.26 -10.41
CA THR A 16 0.63 7.06 -8.99
C THR A 16 -0.28 7.88 -8.08
N SER A 17 -0.81 9.00 -8.57
CA SER A 17 -1.85 9.81 -7.91
C SER A 17 -3.13 9.03 -7.62
N ALA A 18 -3.45 8.00 -8.42
CA ALA A 18 -4.57 7.10 -8.14
C ALA A 18 -4.25 6.00 -7.13
N ALA A 19 -2.96 5.64 -6.98
CA ALA A 19 -2.51 4.64 -6.02
C ALA A 19 -2.43 5.18 -4.59
N ALA A 20 -1.96 6.42 -4.42
CA ALA A 20 -1.85 7.07 -3.10
C ALA A 20 -3.16 7.10 -2.28
N PRO A 21 -4.34 7.47 -2.83
CA PRO A 21 -5.59 7.47 -2.07
C PRO A 21 -6.07 6.06 -1.69
N LEU A 22 -5.70 5.02 -2.46
CA LEU A 22 -5.99 3.63 -2.08
C LEU A 22 -5.15 3.22 -0.86
N ALA A 23 -3.86 3.56 -0.83
CA ALA A 23 -3.01 3.34 0.33
C ALA A 23 -3.53 4.12 1.56
N ALA A 24 -3.97 5.37 1.37
CA ALA A 24 -4.57 6.17 2.43
C ALA A 24 -5.84 5.52 3.02
N ALA A 25 -6.69 4.91 2.18
CA ALA A 25 -7.85 4.16 2.64
C ALA A 25 -7.47 2.93 3.47
N ILE A 26 -6.43 2.19 3.08
CA ILE A 26 -5.92 1.05 3.85
C ILE A 26 -5.38 1.52 5.22
N TYR A 27 -4.66 2.64 5.27
CA TYR A 27 -4.23 3.24 6.53
C TYR A 27 -5.40 3.65 7.41
N ALA A 28 -6.47 4.19 6.83
CA ALA A 28 -7.68 4.53 7.58
C ALA A 28 -8.30 3.29 8.24
N LEU A 29 -8.39 2.16 7.51
CA LEU A 29 -8.87 0.89 8.07
C LEU A 29 -7.97 0.37 9.20
N ALA A 30 -6.64 0.45 9.04
CA ALA A 30 -5.70 0.05 10.09
C ALA A 30 -5.84 0.91 11.35
N LEU A 31 -6.02 2.23 11.19
CA LEU A 31 -6.26 3.16 12.29
C LEU A 31 -7.63 2.98 12.94
N GLU A 32 -8.65 2.58 12.17
CA GLU A 32 -9.96 2.21 12.71
C GLU A 32 -9.85 0.94 13.57
N ALA A 33 -9.12 -0.08 13.10
CA ALA A 33 -8.87 -1.31 13.84
C ALA A 33 -8.05 -1.07 15.12
N ASN A 34 -7.06 -0.17 15.06
CA ASN A 34 -6.27 0.22 16.22
C ASN A 34 -5.90 1.73 16.20
N PRO A 35 -6.67 2.57 16.92
CA PRO A 35 -6.42 4.01 16.98
C PRO A 35 -5.12 4.41 17.72
N SER A 36 -4.47 3.48 18.41
CA SER A 36 -3.23 3.75 19.16
C SER A 36 -1.98 3.65 18.29
N LEU A 37 -2.10 3.23 17.03
CA LEU A 37 -0.97 3.14 16.10
C LEU A 37 -0.36 4.51 15.86
N THR A 38 0.96 4.60 16.07
CA THR A 38 1.71 5.80 15.70
C THR A 38 1.98 5.82 14.19
N TRP A 39 2.40 6.97 13.68
CA TRP A 39 2.80 7.11 12.27
C TRP A 39 3.87 6.09 11.85
N ARG A 40 4.77 5.72 12.76
CA ARG A 40 5.84 4.76 12.52
C ARG A 40 5.34 3.32 12.56
N ASP A 41 4.35 3.03 13.41
CA ASP A 41 3.73 1.70 13.45
C ASP A 41 3.01 1.40 12.13
N ILE A 42 2.32 2.39 11.55
CA ILE A 42 1.72 2.27 10.21
C ILE A 42 2.78 1.97 9.14
N MET A 43 3.93 2.65 9.18
CA MET A 43 5.04 2.35 8.27
C MET A 43 5.55 0.91 8.46
N TYR A 44 5.73 0.46 9.71
CA TYR A 44 6.17 -0.90 10.01
C TYR A 44 5.16 -1.96 9.57
N LEU A 45 3.87 -1.76 9.84
CA LEU A 45 2.80 -2.64 9.37
C LEU A 45 2.81 -2.75 7.85
N THR A 46 3.09 -1.66 7.14
CA THR A 46 3.22 -1.70 5.68
C THR A 46 4.35 -2.63 5.24
N VAL A 47 5.50 -2.60 5.92
CA VAL A 47 6.63 -3.50 5.62
C VAL A 47 6.24 -4.96 5.87
N LEU A 48 5.60 -5.25 7.01
CA LEU A 48 5.30 -6.60 7.47
C LEU A 48 4.16 -7.27 6.70
N SER A 49 3.20 -6.48 6.21
CA SER A 49 1.98 -6.97 5.57
C SER A 49 2.03 -6.99 4.04
N SER A 50 3.02 -6.32 3.43
CA SER A 50 3.13 -6.22 1.98
C SER A 50 3.44 -7.57 1.34
N ARG A 51 2.85 -7.81 0.16
CA ARG A 51 3.03 -9.06 -0.59
C ARG A 51 3.75 -8.85 -1.91
N ALA A 52 4.66 -9.77 -2.24
CA ALA A 52 5.42 -9.74 -3.49
C ALA A 52 4.67 -10.30 -4.73
N TYR A 53 3.45 -10.83 -4.57
CA TYR A 53 2.77 -11.61 -5.64
C TYR A 53 2.43 -10.81 -6.91
N ALA A 54 2.36 -9.49 -6.82
CA ALA A 54 2.07 -8.59 -7.95
C ALA A 54 3.32 -7.91 -8.53
N ILE A 55 4.52 -8.34 -8.12
CA ILE A 55 5.78 -7.81 -8.63
C ILE A 55 6.15 -8.58 -9.92
N PRO A 56 6.42 -7.89 -11.05
CA PRO A 56 6.87 -8.55 -12.28
C PRO A 56 8.14 -9.38 -12.06
N SER A 57 8.22 -10.56 -12.67
CA SER A 57 9.34 -11.51 -12.49
C SER A 57 10.70 -10.97 -12.90
N ASN A 58 10.74 -9.98 -13.80
CA ASN A 58 11.95 -9.28 -14.22
C ASN A 58 12.36 -8.13 -13.28
N THR A 59 11.67 -7.94 -12.16
CA THR A 59 12.00 -6.92 -11.18
C THR A 59 13.13 -7.39 -10.29
N GLN A 60 14.16 -6.57 -10.13
CA GLN A 60 15.19 -6.80 -9.13
C GLN A 60 14.63 -6.63 -7.72
N ILE A 61 14.77 -7.67 -6.90
CA ILE A 61 14.44 -7.70 -5.49
C ILE A 61 15.73 -8.00 -4.73
N VAL A 62 16.03 -7.21 -3.70
CA VAL A 62 17.21 -7.36 -2.84
C VAL A 62 16.74 -7.56 -1.41
N GLN A 63 17.35 -8.48 -0.68
CA GLN A 63 17.10 -8.62 0.75
C GLN A 63 17.90 -7.55 1.51
N ASN A 64 17.23 -6.75 2.33
CA ASN A 64 17.88 -5.75 3.17
C ASN A 64 18.52 -6.38 4.43
N ALA A 65 19.23 -5.57 5.22
CA ALA A 65 19.90 -6.04 6.44
C ALA A 65 18.95 -6.54 7.55
N ALA A 66 17.66 -6.19 7.47
CA ALA A 66 16.63 -6.67 8.38
C ALA A 66 15.93 -7.94 7.88
N GLY A 67 16.38 -8.53 6.75
CA GLY A 67 15.84 -9.76 6.20
C GLY A 67 14.62 -9.59 5.28
N PHE A 68 14.19 -8.35 5.02
CA PHE A 68 13.04 -8.09 4.16
C PHE A 68 13.45 -7.92 2.70
N ASN A 69 12.67 -8.53 1.81
CA ASN A 69 12.80 -8.36 0.37
C ASN A 69 12.26 -7.00 -0.05
N VAL A 70 13.10 -6.20 -0.71
CA VAL A 70 12.76 -4.85 -1.18
C VAL A 70 13.13 -4.67 -2.64
N SER A 71 12.23 -4.04 -3.40
CA SER A 71 12.46 -3.54 -4.74
C SER A 71 12.60 -2.02 -4.71
N SER A 72 13.56 -1.46 -5.45
CA SER A 72 13.64 0.00 -5.65
C SER A 72 12.43 0.58 -6.40
N ARG A 73 11.68 -0.26 -7.12
CA ARG A 73 10.49 0.14 -7.88
C ARG A 73 9.18 -0.08 -7.12
N TYR A 74 9.09 -1.13 -6.32
CA TYR A 74 7.83 -1.55 -5.67
C TYR A 74 7.90 -1.57 -4.14
N GLY A 75 9.00 -1.13 -3.53
CA GLY A 75 9.19 -1.21 -2.08
C GLY A 75 9.11 -2.66 -1.59
N PHE A 76 8.36 -2.89 -0.52
CA PHE A 76 8.15 -4.22 0.05
C PHE A 76 7.04 -5.03 -0.64
N GLY A 77 6.37 -4.46 -1.64
CA GLY A 77 5.32 -5.11 -2.41
C GLY A 77 3.97 -4.42 -2.33
N LEU A 78 2.92 -5.14 -2.70
CA LEU A 78 1.55 -4.64 -2.68
C LEU A 78 0.99 -4.66 -1.26
N MET A 79 0.38 -3.56 -0.82
CA MET A 79 -0.27 -3.46 0.49
C MET A 79 -1.46 -4.43 0.58
N ASP A 80 -1.61 -5.08 1.73
CA ASP A 80 -2.71 -5.99 2.04
C ASP A 80 -3.53 -5.45 3.21
N ALA A 81 -4.71 -4.93 2.91
CA ALA A 81 -5.60 -4.34 3.91
C ALA A 81 -6.02 -5.32 5.00
N GLY A 82 -6.18 -6.61 4.65
CA GLY A 82 -6.46 -7.65 5.62
C GLY A 82 -5.31 -7.71 6.60
N LEU A 83 -4.11 -8.04 6.15
CA LEU A 83 -2.95 -8.21 7.02
C LEU A 83 -2.56 -6.94 7.82
N MET A 84 -3.00 -5.75 7.42
CA MET A 84 -2.78 -4.51 8.17
C MET A 84 -3.78 -4.25 9.30
N THR A 85 -4.89 -4.98 9.33
CA THR A 85 -6.01 -4.78 10.26
C THR A 85 -6.21 -5.91 11.27
N TRP A 86 -5.44 -7.01 11.18
CA TRP A 86 -5.48 -8.15 12.11
C TRP A 86 -4.45 -8.06 13.24
#